data_AF-A0A849EVD6-F1
#
_entry.id   AF-A0A849EVD6-F1
#
_cell.length_a   1.000
_cell.length_b   1.000
_cell.length_c   1.000
_cell.angle_alpha   90.00
_cell.angle_beta   90.00
_cell.angle_gamma   90.00
#
_symmetry.space_group_name_H-M   'P 1'
#
loop_
_entity.id
_entity.type
_entity.pdbx_description
1 polymer ?
#
loop_
_entity_poly.entity_id
_entity_poly.type
_entity_poly.pdbx_seq_one_letter_code
_entity_poly.pdbx_strand_id
1 'polypeptide(L)'
;MLLPKKLRILLMVVLLVALPIVAFAGHSGEDAMPAKDGHAWWFWPLVLFATTFVMGIFAVLGGVGGGVLFVPIISGFFPFHLDFVRGAGLLVALSGALAAGPGLLKGNLASLRLAIPVALIASSCAIAGAMIGLALPTQVVQIALGATILGICILMLTAKKSELPNVPEPDKLSTALRIYGVYYEPSSQKQINWQIHRTPIG
;
A
#
# COMPACT_ATOMS: atom_id res chain seq x y z
N MET A 1 -33.99 18.72 -22.43
CA MET A 1 -33.15 19.49 -21.48
C MET A 1 -32.05 18.56 -20.97
N LEU A 2 -30.85 18.63 -21.57
CA LEU A 2 -29.76 17.68 -21.31
C LEU A 2 -29.06 18.05 -19.99
N LEU A 3 -29.16 17.17 -18.99
CA LEU A 3 -28.51 17.34 -17.69
C LEU A 3 -26.98 17.47 -17.88
N PRO A 4 -26.28 18.44 -17.24
CA PRO A 4 -24.84 18.62 -17.42
C PRO A 4 -24.07 17.35 -17.06
N LYS A 5 -23.06 16.98 -17.87
CA LYS A 5 -22.28 15.73 -17.73
C LYS A 5 -21.75 15.52 -16.31
N LYS A 6 -21.34 16.59 -15.62
CA LYS A 6 -20.84 16.55 -14.23
C LYS A 6 -21.92 16.11 -13.24
N LEU A 7 -23.18 16.49 -13.46
CA LEU A 7 -24.30 16.13 -12.59
C LEU A 7 -24.74 14.67 -12.82
N ARG A 8 -24.64 14.15 -14.05
CA ARG A 8 -24.85 12.71 -14.32
C ARG A 8 -23.79 11.84 -13.67
N ILE A 9 -22.53 12.27 -13.67
CA ILE A 9 -21.44 11.54 -13.01
C ILE A 9 -21.63 11.55 -11.50
N LEU A 10 -22.00 12.69 -10.91
CA LEU A 10 -22.31 12.80 -9.49
C LEU A 10 -23.48 11.87 -9.10
N LEU A 11 -24.56 11.87 -9.89
CA LEU A 11 -25.70 10.98 -9.65
C LEU A 11 -25.34 9.50 -9.78
N MET A 12 -24.50 9.13 -10.76
CA MET A 12 -24.02 7.74 -10.89
C MET A 12 -23.13 7.32 -9.73
N VAL A 13 -22.27 8.21 -9.22
CA VAL A 13 -21.43 7.93 -8.05
C VAL A 13 -22.30 7.79 -6.80
N VAL A 14 -23.29 8.66 -6.61
CA VAL A 14 -24.24 8.56 -5.49
C VAL A 14 -25.07 7.28 -5.57
N LEU A 15 -25.53 6.89 -6.77
CA LEU A 15 -26.27 5.66 -6.98
C LEU A 15 -25.40 4.41 -6.74
N LEU A 16 -24.14 4.42 -7.18
CA LEU A 16 -23.18 3.33 -6.99
C LEU A 16 -22.79 3.17 -5.51
N VAL A 17 -22.74 4.26 -4.75
CA VAL A 17 -22.52 4.24 -3.29
C VAL A 17 -23.78 3.82 -2.52
N ALA A 18 -24.99 4.11 -3.04
CA ALA A 18 -26.24 3.74 -2.39
C ALA A 18 -26.66 2.27 -2.60
N LEU A 19 -26.31 1.67 -3.73
CA LEU A 19 -26.63 0.27 -4.06
C LEU A 19 -26.13 -0.77 -3.04
N PRO A 20 -24.90 -0.70 -2.49
CA PRO A 20 -24.46 -1.65 -1.46
C PRO A 20 -25.17 -1.47 -0.12
N ILE A 21 -25.75 -0.30 0.17
CA ILE A 21 -26.47 -0.01 1.42
C ILE A 21 -27.81 -0.78 1.46
N VAL A 22 -28.46 -0.97 0.31
CA VAL A 22 -29.72 -1.72 0.21
C VAL A 22 -29.48 -3.23 0.11
N ALA A 23 -28.35 -3.65 -0.49
CA ALA A 23 -28.01 -5.07 -0.62
C ALA A 23 -27.55 -5.73 0.69
N PHE A 24 -26.98 -4.96 1.63
CA PHE A 24 -26.51 -5.49 2.93
C PHE A 24 -27.57 -5.52 4.04
N ALA A 25 -28.81 -5.09 3.77
CA ALA A 25 -29.90 -5.15 4.75
C ALA A 25 -30.43 -6.58 5.00
N GLY A 26 -29.90 -7.61 4.33
CA GLY A 26 -30.46 -8.96 4.32
C GLY A 26 -29.57 -10.10 4.79
N HIS A 27 -28.41 -9.87 5.41
CA HIS A 27 -27.62 -10.96 6.00
C HIS A 27 -27.25 -10.65 7.45
N SER A 28 -28.15 -11.03 8.36
CA SER A 28 -27.86 -11.25 9.76
C SER A 28 -26.96 -12.48 9.89
N GLY A 29 -25.64 -12.26 9.83
CA GLY A 29 -24.64 -13.20 10.34
C GLY A 29 -24.49 -12.97 11.84
N GLU A 30 -25.24 -13.75 12.61
CA GLU A 30 -25.06 -13.92 14.06
C GLU A 30 -23.67 -14.53 14.30
N ASP A 31 -22.74 -13.72 14.83
CA ASP A 31 -21.70 -14.13 15.78
C ASP A 31 -20.78 -12.92 16.03
N ALA A 32 -21.26 -11.98 16.84
CA ALA A 32 -20.42 -10.98 17.48
C ALA A 32 -20.61 -11.10 18.99
N MET A 33 -19.57 -11.60 19.66
CA MET A 33 -19.42 -11.68 21.11
C MET A 33 -19.75 -10.33 21.80
N PRO A 34 -20.16 -10.36 23.08
CA PRO A 34 -20.90 -9.26 23.70
C PRO A 34 -20.03 -8.02 23.83
N ALA A 35 -20.53 -6.91 23.31
CA ALA A 35 -19.99 -5.57 23.55
C ALA A 35 -19.96 -5.33 25.05
N LYS A 36 -18.75 -5.34 25.64
CA LYS A 36 -18.55 -4.97 27.05
C LYS A 36 -18.50 -3.44 27.24
N ASP A 37 -18.54 -2.66 26.16
CA ASP A 37 -18.58 -1.19 26.20
C ASP A 37 -19.66 -0.64 25.25
N GLY A 38 -20.53 0.23 25.77
CA GLY A 38 -21.76 0.75 25.16
C GLY A 38 -21.57 1.73 23.99
N HIS A 39 -20.79 1.37 22.98
CA HIS A 39 -20.63 2.16 21.76
C HIS A 39 -21.61 1.70 20.68
N ALA A 40 -22.18 2.67 19.96
CA ALA A 40 -23.04 2.38 18.83
C ALA A 40 -22.27 1.64 17.72
N TRP A 41 -22.93 0.76 16.98
CA TRP A 41 -22.31 -0.11 15.98
C TRP A 41 -21.49 0.63 14.89
N TRP A 42 -21.86 1.87 14.58
CA TRP A 42 -21.21 2.73 13.59
C TRP A 42 -19.96 3.46 14.12
N PHE A 43 -19.73 3.42 15.43
CA PHE A 43 -18.57 4.05 16.07
C PHE A 43 -17.26 3.49 15.52
N TRP A 44 -17.09 2.16 15.56
CA TRP A 44 -15.86 1.49 15.12
C TRP A 44 -15.55 1.71 13.63
N PRO A 45 -16.51 1.55 12.68
CA PRO A 45 -16.29 1.89 11.28
C PRO A 45 -15.85 3.34 11.05
N LEU A 46 -16.44 4.29 11.77
CA LEU A 46 -16.13 5.72 11.60
C LEU A 46 -14.72 6.06 12.13
N VAL A 47 -14.34 5.51 13.28
CA VAL A 47 -12.98 5.67 13.84
C VAL A 47 -11.94 4.98 12.93
N LEU A 48 -12.24 3.79 12.43
CA LEU A 48 -11.37 3.09 11.46
C LEU A 48 -11.21 3.90 10.18
N PHE A 49 -12.28 4.47 9.64
CA PHE A 49 -12.23 5.32 8.47
C PHE A 49 -11.33 6.55 8.68
N ALA A 50 -11.53 7.29 9.78
CA ALA A 50 -10.70 8.45 10.09
C ALA A 50 -9.22 8.07 10.28
N THR A 51 -8.95 7.00 11.02
CA THR A 51 -7.58 6.54 11.30
C THR A 51 -6.88 6.08 10.02
N THR A 52 -7.54 5.28 9.20
CA THR A 52 -6.99 4.78 7.93
C THR A 52 -6.81 5.88 6.90
N PHE A 53 -7.69 6.89 6.88
CA PHE A 53 -7.55 8.06 6.03
C PHE A 53 -6.28 8.86 6.36
N VAL A 54 -6.08 9.20 7.63
CA VAL A 54 -4.88 9.91 8.10
C VAL A 54 -3.62 9.08 7.83
N MET A 55 -3.68 7.78 8.13
CA MET A 55 -2.57 6.87 7.88
C MET A 55 -2.25 6.75 6.38
N GLY A 56 -3.25 6.80 5.50
CA GLY A 56 -3.05 6.81 4.04
C GLY A 56 -2.21 8.00 3.55
N ILE A 57 -2.41 9.18 4.14
CA ILE A 57 -1.61 10.37 3.83
C ILE A 57 -0.13 10.12 4.19
N PHE A 58 0.13 9.62 5.41
CA PHE A 58 1.49 9.30 5.85
C PHE A 58 2.13 8.16 5.05
N ALA A 59 1.34 7.17 4.64
CA ALA A 59 1.82 6.05 3.84
C ALA A 59 2.36 6.50 2.47
N VAL A 60 1.72 7.47 1.83
CA VAL A 60 2.18 8.04 0.55
C VAL A 60 3.46 8.84 0.74
N LEU A 61 3.57 9.62 1.82
CA LEU A 61 4.79 10.36 2.14
C LEU A 61 5.97 9.42 2.43
N GLY A 62 5.72 8.30 3.10
CA GLY A 62 6.75 7.29 3.39
C GLY A 62 7.10 6.38 2.22
N GLY A 63 6.21 6.21 1.24
CA GLY A 63 6.41 5.31 0.10
C GLY A 63 6.40 3.81 0.45
N VAL A 64 6.01 3.43 1.67
CA VAL A 64 6.11 2.04 2.20
C VAL A 64 4.84 1.20 1.91
N GLY A 65 3.78 1.82 1.39
CA GLY A 65 2.49 1.16 1.15
C GLY A 65 1.64 1.04 2.42
N GLY A 66 0.35 1.38 2.33
CA GLY A 66 -0.51 1.58 3.50
C GLY A 66 -0.67 0.36 4.41
N GLY A 67 -0.61 -0.86 3.87
CA GLY A 67 -0.80 -2.08 4.66
C GLY A 67 0.33 -2.38 5.66
N VAL A 68 1.57 -1.97 5.36
CA VAL A 68 2.72 -2.16 6.27
C VAL A 68 2.53 -1.35 7.55
N LEU A 69 1.93 -0.16 7.43
CA LEU A 69 1.58 0.69 8.57
C LEU A 69 0.26 0.27 9.23
N PHE A 70 -0.70 -0.22 8.44
CA PHE A 70 -2.04 -0.60 8.93
C PHE A 70 -2.00 -1.69 9.99
N VAL A 71 -1.39 -2.84 9.67
CA VAL A 71 -1.45 -4.03 10.52
C VAL A 71 -0.97 -3.73 11.95
N PRO A 72 0.21 -3.15 12.17
CA PRO A 72 0.69 -2.90 13.53
C PRO A 72 -0.03 -1.76 14.27
N ILE A 73 -0.46 -0.71 13.57
CA ILE A 73 -1.17 0.41 14.21
C ILE A 73 -2.55 -0.06 14.69
N ILE A 74 -3.31 -0.73 13.82
CA ILE A 74 -4.66 -1.20 14.19
C ILE A 74 -4.59 -2.34 15.20
N SER A 75 -3.63 -3.26 15.10
CA SER A 75 -3.48 -4.31 16.10
C SER A 75 -2.98 -3.84 17.46
N GLY A 76 -2.21 -2.75 17.51
CA GLY A 76 -1.70 -2.21 18.77
C GLY A 76 -2.71 -1.31 19.51
N PHE A 77 -3.48 -0.52 18.77
CA PHE A 77 -4.35 0.52 19.35
C PHE A 77 -5.84 0.17 19.35
N PHE A 78 -6.28 -0.84 18.60
CA PHE A 78 -7.70 -1.20 18.49
C PHE A 78 -7.98 -2.62 18.99
N PRO A 79 -9.15 -2.88 19.60
CA PRO A 79 -9.52 -4.18 20.15
C PRO A 79 -10.04 -5.15 19.08
N PHE A 80 -9.37 -5.23 17.92
CA PHE A 80 -9.74 -6.16 16.85
C PHE A 80 -8.86 -7.41 16.85
N HIS A 81 -9.43 -8.55 16.47
CA HIS A 81 -8.67 -9.78 16.27
C HIS A 81 -7.61 -9.59 15.18
N LEU A 82 -6.41 -10.13 15.41
CA LEU A 82 -5.29 -9.99 14.48
C LEU A 82 -5.60 -10.53 13.08
N ASP A 83 -6.41 -11.58 12.97
CA ASP A 83 -6.73 -12.18 11.68
C ASP A 83 -7.56 -11.25 10.80
N PHE A 84 -8.50 -10.51 11.41
CA PHE A 84 -9.26 -9.46 10.73
C PHE A 84 -8.33 -8.32 10.26
N VAL A 85 -7.45 -7.85 11.15
CA VAL A 85 -6.53 -6.74 10.87
C VAL A 85 -5.53 -7.10 9.77
N ARG A 86 -4.98 -8.32 9.77
CA ARG A 86 -4.05 -8.78 8.73
C ARG A 86 -4.73 -8.90 7.37
N GLY A 87 -5.95 -9.45 7.33
CA GLY A 87 -6.75 -9.54 6.10
C GLY A 87 -7.09 -8.16 5.53
N ALA A 88 -7.56 -7.25 6.37
CA ALA A 88 -7.86 -5.87 5.97
C ALA A 88 -6.59 -5.12 5.51
N GLY A 89 -5.46 -5.30 6.21
CA GLY A 89 -4.19 -4.68 5.83
C GLY A 89 -3.67 -5.12 4.46
N LEU A 90 -3.88 -6.38 4.09
CA LEU A 90 -3.55 -6.89 2.76
C LEU A 90 -4.41 -6.21 1.67
N LEU A 91 -5.72 -6.05 1.90
CA LEU A 91 -6.60 -5.33 0.98
C LEU A 91 -6.20 -3.86 0.83
N VAL A 92 -5.82 -3.21 1.95
CA VAL A 92 -5.32 -1.83 1.94
C VAL A 92 -4.02 -1.71 1.14
N ALA A 93 -3.06 -2.63 1.34
CA ALA A 93 -1.82 -2.66 0.58
C ALA A 93 -2.05 -2.83 -0.93
N LEU A 94 -2.87 -3.83 -1.31
CA LEU A 94 -3.18 -4.09 -2.71
C LEU A 94 -3.90 -2.91 -3.36
N SER A 95 -4.88 -2.32 -2.67
CA SER A 95 -5.60 -1.15 -3.18
C SER A 95 -4.66 0.04 -3.39
N GLY A 96 -3.74 0.30 -2.46
CA GLY A 96 -2.74 1.36 -2.59
C GLY A 96 -1.76 1.11 -3.74
N ALA A 97 -1.27 -0.12 -3.89
CA ALA A 97 -0.37 -0.49 -4.98
C ALA A 97 -1.04 -0.36 -6.36
N LEU A 98 -2.30 -0.80 -6.48
CA LEU A 98 -3.08 -0.68 -7.71
C LEU A 98 -3.38 0.79 -8.07
N ALA A 99 -3.62 1.64 -7.07
CA ALA A 99 -3.84 3.07 -7.29
C ALA A 99 -2.57 3.78 -7.80
N ALA A 100 -1.39 3.42 -7.30
CA ALA A 100 -0.12 4.04 -7.68
C ALA A 100 0.42 3.55 -9.04
N GLY A 101 0.15 2.30 -9.41
CA GLY A 101 0.75 1.64 -10.58
C GLY A 101 0.64 2.43 -11.91
N PRO A 102 -0.56 2.82 -12.36
CA PRO A 102 -0.72 3.51 -13.64
C PRO A 102 -0.01 4.86 -13.72
N GLY A 103 0.07 5.60 -12.60
CA GLY A 103 0.74 6.91 -12.56
C GLY A 103 2.25 6.78 -12.73
N LEU A 104 2.86 5.84 -12.00
CA LEU A 104 4.31 5.60 -12.04
C LEU A 104 4.77 5.04 -13.40
N LEU A 105 3.97 4.16 -14.00
CA LEU A 105 4.25 3.60 -15.33
C LEU A 105 4.15 4.65 -16.44
N LYS A 106 3.10 5.50 -16.40
CA LYS A 106 2.95 6.59 -17.37
C LYS A 106 4.04 7.65 -17.26
N GLY A 107 4.56 7.87 -16.05
CA GLY A 107 5.67 8.78 -15.80
C GLY A 107 7.05 8.25 -16.22
N ASN A 108 7.17 7.02 -16.74
CA ASN A 108 8.46 6.36 -17.00
C ASN A 108 9.39 6.32 -15.76
N LEU A 109 8.78 6.42 -14.57
CA LEU A 109 9.43 6.32 -13.26
C LEU A 109 9.56 4.86 -12.80
N ALA A 110 8.77 3.96 -13.39
CA ALA A 110 8.82 2.54 -13.16
C ALA A 110 8.99 1.79 -14.48
N SER A 111 9.97 0.88 -14.56
CA SER A 111 10.15 0.01 -15.72
C SER A 111 9.53 -1.36 -15.47
N LEU A 112 8.52 -1.71 -16.27
CA LEU A 112 7.80 -2.97 -16.12
C LEU A 112 8.73 -4.20 -16.27
N ARG A 113 9.77 -4.07 -17.11
CA ARG A 113 10.78 -5.12 -17.33
C ARG A 113 11.63 -5.42 -16.10
N LEU A 114 11.92 -4.41 -15.28
CA LEU A 114 12.62 -4.60 -14.00
C LEU A 114 11.65 -5.10 -12.93
N ALA A 115 10.41 -4.59 -12.94
CA ALA A 115 9.43 -4.90 -11.90
C ALA A 115 8.93 -6.35 -11.95
N ILE A 116 8.71 -6.95 -13.13
CA ILE A 116 8.11 -8.29 -13.24
C ILE A 116 8.95 -9.40 -12.57
N PRO A 117 10.27 -9.53 -12.83
CA PRO A 117 11.08 -10.57 -12.18
C PRO A 117 11.13 -10.42 -10.65
N VAL A 118 11.32 -9.19 -10.18
CA VAL A 118 11.39 -8.89 -8.73
C VAL A 118 10.03 -9.14 -8.06
N ALA A 119 8.93 -8.77 -8.73
CA ALA A 119 7.58 -9.01 -8.22
C ALA A 119 7.26 -10.50 -8.09
N LEU A 120 7.76 -11.35 -9.00
CA LEU A 120 7.55 -12.79 -8.91
C LEU A 120 8.28 -13.41 -7.71
N ILE A 121 9.53 -13.01 -7.49
CA ILE A 121 10.33 -13.44 -6.32
C ILE A 121 9.70 -12.90 -5.02
N ALA A 122 9.29 -11.63 -5.01
CA ALA A 122 8.64 -11.04 -3.85
C ALA A 122 7.30 -11.73 -3.54
N SER A 123 6.51 -12.08 -4.56
CA SER A 123 5.25 -12.78 -4.38
C SER A 123 5.42 -14.19 -3.83
N SER A 124 6.42 -14.94 -4.28
CA SER A 124 6.67 -16.30 -3.74
C SER A 124 7.14 -16.23 -2.29
N CYS A 125 8.05 -15.30 -1.96
CA CYS A 125 8.47 -15.06 -0.58
C CYS A 125 7.32 -14.57 0.31
N ALA A 126 6.42 -13.74 -0.20
CA ALA A 126 5.26 -13.25 0.54
C ALA A 126 4.29 -14.38 0.91
N ILE A 127 4.04 -15.33 -0.01
CA ILE A 127 3.20 -16.49 0.25
C ILE A 127 3.83 -17.37 1.35
N ALA A 128 5.13 -17.68 1.24
CA ALA A 128 5.84 -18.44 2.25
C ALA A 128 5.82 -17.74 3.63
N GLY A 129 6.07 -16.44 3.66
CA GLY A 129 6.02 -15.62 4.87
C GLY A 129 4.62 -15.58 5.50
N ALA A 130 3.57 -15.49 4.68
CA ALA A 130 2.18 -15.52 5.16
C ALA A 130 1.83 -16.86 5.81
N MET A 131 2.26 -17.99 5.22
CA MET A 131 2.05 -19.32 5.81
C MET A 131 2.75 -19.45 7.17
N ILE A 132 4.00 -19.00 7.27
CA ILE A 132 4.75 -19.01 8.53
C ILE A 132 4.10 -18.07 9.56
N GLY A 133 3.67 -16.88 9.15
CA GLY A 133 3.04 -15.89 10.00
C GLY A 133 1.65 -16.29 10.52
N LEU A 134 0.91 -17.12 9.76
CA LEU A 134 -0.34 -17.73 10.23
C LEU A 134 -0.10 -18.87 11.23
N ALA A 135 1.00 -19.61 11.08
CA ALA A 135 1.33 -20.73 11.96
C ALA A 135 1.91 -20.30 13.32
N LEU A 136 2.40 -19.08 13.44
CA LEU A 136 3.03 -18.55 14.66
C LEU A 136 2.01 -17.98 15.66
N PRO A 137 2.29 -18.06 16.98
CA PRO A 137 1.47 -17.40 17.99
C PRO A 137 1.36 -15.89 17.77
N THR A 138 0.19 -15.33 18.04
CA THR A 138 -0.14 -13.91 17.84
C THR A 138 0.86 -12.96 18.47
N GLN A 139 1.33 -13.27 19.68
CA GLN A 139 2.31 -12.46 20.42
C GLN A 139 3.66 -12.37 19.71
N VAL A 140 4.15 -13.47 19.14
CA VAL A 140 5.43 -13.49 18.40
C VAL A 140 5.31 -12.61 17.14
N VAL A 141 4.20 -12.75 16.42
CA VAL A 141 3.98 -11.98 15.19
C VAL A 141 3.79 -10.50 15.49
N GLN A 142 3.12 -10.15 16.59
CA GLN A 142 2.95 -8.75 17.00
C GLN A 142 4.29 -8.10 17.39
N ILE A 143 5.15 -8.81 18.12
CA ILE A 143 6.51 -8.34 18.43
C ILE A 143 7.33 -8.18 17.14
N ALA A 144 7.26 -9.15 16.23
CA ALA A 144 7.98 -9.09 14.95
C ALA A 144 7.50 -7.92 14.06
N LEU A 145 6.19 -7.66 14.00
CA LEU A 145 5.60 -6.51 13.31
C LEU A 145 6.08 -5.19 13.92
N GLY A 146 6.05 -5.07 15.26
CA GLY A 146 6.55 -3.88 15.95
C GLY A 146 8.04 -3.63 15.70
N ALA A 147 8.86 -4.68 15.79
CA ALA A 147 10.29 -4.62 15.50
C ALA A 147 10.57 -4.23 14.03
N THR A 148 9.77 -4.74 13.09
CA THR A 148 9.89 -4.41 11.66
C THR A 148 9.62 -2.93 11.41
N ILE A 149 8.56 -2.35 11.99
CA ILE A 149 8.30 -0.90 11.87
C ILE A 149 9.45 -0.10 12.46
N LEU A 150 9.92 -0.46 13.66
CA LEU A 150 11.02 0.25 14.30
C LEU A 150 12.27 0.20 13.41
N GLY A 151 12.53 -0.95 12.79
CA GLY A 151 13.58 -1.11 11.78
C GLY A 151 13.39 -0.19 10.57
N ILE A 152 12.16 -0.09 10.03
CA ILE A 152 11.84 0.84 8.93
C ILE A 152 12.05 2.30 9.36
N CYS A 153 11.61 2.68 10.56
CA CYS A 153 11.82 4.03 11.10
C CYS A 153 13.31 4.35 11.25
N ILE A 154 14.11 3.43 11.81
CA ILE A 154 15.56 3.58 11.93
C ILE A 154 16.20 3.71 10.54
N LEU A 155 15.79 2.87 9.59
CA LEU A 155 16.29 2.90 8.21
C LEU A 155 15.97 4.24 7.55
N MET A 156 14.74 4.75 7.68
CA MET A 156 14.37 6.06 7.14
C MET A 156 15.16 7.21 7.78
N LEU A 157 15.48 7.13 9.08
CA LEU A 157 16.29 8.13 9.77
C LEU A 157 17.77 8.08 9.34
N THR A 158 18.30 6.88 9.06
CA THR A 158 19.69 6.68 8.63
C THR A 158 19.88 6.80 7.12
N ALA A 159 18.80 6.72 6.33
CA ALA A 159 18.83 6.88 4.88
C ALA A 159 19.26 8.31 4.52
N LYS A 160 20.49 8.44 4.01
CA LYS A 160 20.97 9.70 3.42
C LYS A 160 20.12 10.06 2.20
N LYS A 161 19.59 11.28 2.19
CA LYS A 161 18.98 11.89 0.99
C LYS A 161 20.06 12.01 -0.09
N SER A 162 20.04 11.12 -1.07
CA SER A 162 20.85 11.24 -2.28
C SER A 162 20.04 12.05 -3.29
N GLU A 163 20.14 13.39 -3.21
CA GLU A 163 19.36 14.31 -4.05
C GLU A 163 19.76 14.25 -5.53
N LEU A 164 20.92 13.67 -5.86
CA LEU A 164 21.36 13.44 -7.24
C LEU A 164 22.19 12.14 -7.31
N PRO A 165 21.68 11.05 -7.91
CA PRO A 165 22.50 9.89 -8.20
C PRO A 165 23.54 10.26 -9.26
N ASN A 166 24.80 10.43 -8.84
CA ASN A 166 25.93 10.44 -9.76
C ASN A 166 26.11 8.97 -10.21
N VAL A 167 25.76 8.67 -11.47
CA VAL A 167 25.82 7.32 -12.03
C VAL A 167 27.11 7.20 -12.86
N PRO A 168 28.16 6.52 -12.37
CA PRO A 168 29.32 6.17 -13.17
C PRO A 168 29.02 4.85 -13.90
N GLU A 169 28.87 4.96 -15.21
CA GLU A 169 28.85 3.91 -16.24
C GLU A 169 27.76 2.80 -16.15
N PRO A 170 27.07 2.52 -17.28
CA PRO A 170 26.03 1.49 -17.36
C PRO A 170 26.59 0.07 -17.33
N ASP A 171 25.94 -0.81 -16.56
CA ASP A 171 26.26 -2.24 -16.53
C ASP A 171 25.88 -2.96 -17.85
N LYS A 172 26.64 -4.01 -18.19
CA LYS A 172 26.40 -4.84 -19.38
C LYS A 172 25.02 -5.50 -19.38
N LEU A 173 24.51 -5.90 -18.22
CA LEU A 173 23.17 -6.48 -18.03
C LEU A 173 22.05 -5.44 -18.20
N SER A 174 22.26 -4.23 -17.67
CA SER A 174 21.35 -3.07 -17.82
C SER A 174 21.20 -2.65 -19.29
N THR A 175 22.31 -2.66 -20.03
CA THR A 175 22.34 -2.37 -21.48
C THR A 175 21.69 -3.49 -22.29
N ALA A 176 21.94 -4.76 -21.94
CA ALA A 176 21.37 -5.92 -22.62
C ALA A 176 19.83 -6.03 -22.44
N LEU A 177 19.29 -5.73 -21.25
CA LEU A 177 17.85 -5.72 -21.00
C LEU A 177 17.14 -4.43 -21.42
N ARG A 178 17.89 -3.44 -21.95
CA ARG A 178 17.41 -2.08 -22.27
C ARG A 178 16.69 -1.41 -21.08
N ILE A 179 17.29 -1.47 -19.90
CA ILE A 179 16.74 -0.87 -18.67
C ILE A 179 17.34 0.53 -18.48
N TYR A 180 16.96 1.41 -19.40
CA TYR A 180 17.28 2.84 -19.35
C TYR A 180 16.05 3.63 -19.79
N GLY A 181 15.85 4.79 -19.18
CA GLY A 181 14.68 5.63 -19.44
C GLY A 181 15.00 7.11 -19.29
N VAL A 182 14.09 7.94 -19.79
CA VAL A 182 14.15 9.39 -19.65
C VAL A 182 12.97 9.80 -18.79
N TYR A 183 13.24 10.35 -17.61
CA TYR A 183 12.22 10.97 -16.77
C TYR A 183 12.21 12.48 -17.00
N TYR A 184 11.01 13.06 -17.09
CA TYR A 184 10.83 14.49 -17.17
C TYR A 184 10.54 15.04 -15.79
N GLU A 185 11.49 15.77 -15.21
CA GLU A 185 11.37 16.39 -13.89
C GLU A 185 10.59 17.70 -14.01
N PRO A 186 9.34 17.79 -13.52
CA PRO A 186 8.50 18.99 -13.69
C PRO A 186 9.07 20.22 -12.98
N SER A 187 9.81 20.01 -11.88
CA SER A 187 10.43 21.05 -11.07
C SER A 187 11.67 21.66 -11.71
N SER A 188 12.39 20.89 -12.53
CA SER A 188 13.68 21.29 -13.11
C SER A 188 13.63 21.53 -14.62
N GLN A 189 12.50 21.25 -15.30
CA GLN A 189 12.32 21.38 -16.75
C GLN A 189 13.42 20.65 -17.56
N LYS A 190 14.01 19.59 -16.98
CA LYS A 190 15.11 18.84 -17.57
C LYS A 190 14.71 17.38 -17.75
N GLN A 191 15.08 16.83 -18.89
CA GLN A 191 15.05 15.40 -19.14
C GLN A 191 16.25 14.77 -18.43
N ILE A 192 15.98 13.96 -17.41
CA ILE A 192 17.02 13.23 -16.68
C ILE A 192 17.01 11.79 -17.20
N ASN A 193 18.10 11.41 -17.87
CA ASN A 193 18.34 10.04 -18.28
C ASN A 193 18.69 9.23 -17.04
N TRP A 194 17.82 8.29 -16.65
CA TRP A 194 18.11 7.36 -15.56
C TRP A 194 18.59 6.03 -16.13
N GLN A 195 19.64 5.49 -15.51
CA GLN A 195 20.28 4.23 -15.88
C GLN A 195 20.55 3.44 -14.61
N ILE A 196 20.39 2.11 -14.69
CA ILE A 196 20.64 1.22 -13.55
C ILE A 196 22.08 0.74 -13.56
N HIS A 197 22.68 0.72 -12.36
CA HIS A 197 23.99 0.17 -12.05
C HIS A 197 23.83 -0.89 -10.94
N ARG A 198 24.65 -1.94 -10.93
CA ARG A 198 24.58 -3.14 -10.05
C ARG A 198 23.35 -4.04 -10.22
N THR A 199 22.88 -4.20 -11.45
CA THR A 199 21.80 -5.16 -11.80
C THR A 199 21.92 -6.59 -11.22
N PRO A 200 23.10 -7.22 -11.02
CA PRO A 200 23.16 -8.55 -10.40
C PRO A 200 22.93 -8.59 -8.87
N ILE A 201 22.96 -7.44 -8.18
CA ILE A 201 22.77 -7.37 -6.72
C ILE A 201 21.34 -6.89 -6.35
N GLY A 202 20.60 -6.34 -7.32
CA GLY A 202 19.25 -5.77 -7.14
C GLY A 202 19.25 -4.27 -7.31
#